data_AF-K2PNQ5-F1
#
_entry.id   AF-K2PNQ5-F1
#
_cell.length_a   1.000
_cell.length_b   1.000
_cell.length_c   1.000
_cell.angle_alpha   90.00
_cell.angle_beta   90.00
_cell.angle_gamma   90.00
#
_symmetry.space_group_name_H-M   'P 1'
#
loop_
_entity.id
_entity.type
_entity.pdbx_description
1 polymer ?
#
loop_
_entity_poly.entity_id
_entity_poly.type
_entity_poly.pdbx_seq_one_letter_code
_entity_poly.pdbx_strand_id
1 'polypeptide(L)'
;MSVRRLADEAVQPASFAFSRSMSGEVKRWIKKYPKGREQSAVIPLLMLAQEQEGWVTRAAIEHVANMLNMPLIRVLEVATFYTQFQLAPVGTRAHVQVCGTTPCMLRGAGELIDLCKSKIHPEPFHLNEGGTLSWEEVECQGACVNAPMVMIFKDSYEDLTPERLSEIIDAFEAGKGDTVKPGPQIDRIYSAPKGGLTALTDEKAVTGKGRGKAAGTARASAAKVPPSNAAKPKTDAIETAKAVASPSPVKTDEAAARKAPARKTHAKSAPAVAKASPAKAAAAKAAKPSLEDKNRPQGIARPVTPDDLKMISGVGPKIEGILHDLGIFTFAQVAAWKKAEREWVDGYLSFHGRIEREDWVKQAKALAKGGEAEYIKVFGKKPR
;
A
#
# COMPACT_ATOMS: atom_id res chain seq x y z
N MET A 1 1.17 -2.21 9.05
CA MET A 1 1.99 -1.40 8.13
C MET A 1 2.40 -2.32 7.00
N SER A 2 1.82 -2.16 5.82
CA SER A 2 2.31 -2.86 4.62
C SER A 2 3.76 -2.44 4.40
N VAL A 3 4.66 -3.41 4.29
CA VAL A 3 6.08 -3.12 4.04
C VAL A 3 6.21 -2.84 2.53
N ARG A 4 5.93 -1.61 2.10
CA ARG A 4 6.16 -1.19 0.71
C ARG A 4 7.67 -1.14 0.46
N ARG A 5 8.12 -1.77 -0.62
CA ARG A 5 9.53 -1.86 -1.00
C ARG A 5 9.72 -1.29 -2.40
N LEU A 6 10.92 -0.80 -2.66
CA LEU A 6 11.34 -0.48 -4.03
C LEU A 6 11.38 -1.76 -4.86
N ALA A 7 11.12 -1.63 -6.15
CA ALA A 7 11.29 -2.72 -7.10
C ALA A 7 12.72 -3.25 -7.13
N ASP A 8 12.84 -4.50 -7.57
CA ASP A 8 14.10 -5.24 -7.68
C ASP A 8 15.15 -4.46 -8.46
N GLU A 9 16.42 -4.61 -8.08
CA GLU A 9 17.53 -3.92 -8.74
C GLU A 9 17.60 -4.23 -10.24
N ALA A 10 17.13 -5.38 -10.70
CA ALA A 10 17.09 -5.76 -12.11
C ALA A 10 16.22 -4.84 -12.99
N VAL A 11 15.25 -4.13 -12.41
CA VAL A 11 14.37 -3.20 -13.13
C VAL A 11 14.61 -1.73 -12.78
N GLN A 12 15.54 -1.43 -11.88
CA GLN A 12 15.89 -0.06 -11.53
C GLN A 12 16.80 0.54 -12.60
N PRO A 13 16.53 1.77 -13.10
CA PRO A 13 17.46 2.45 -13.99
C PRO A 13 18.72 2.84 -13.21
N ALA A 14 19.87 2.82 -13.90
CA ALA A 14 21.16 3.16 -13.31
C ALA A 14 21.30 4.64 -12.92
N SER A 15 20.54 5.53 -13.57
CA SER A 15 20.60 6.97 -13.33
C SER A 15 19.26 7.65 -13.61
N PHE A 16 19.09 8.85 -13.06
CA PHE A 16 17.92 9.69 -13.31
C PHE A 16 18.35 11.16 -13.38
N ALA A 17 17.74 11.87 -14.32
CA ALA A 17 17.75 13.32 -14.39
C ALA A 17 16.39 13.81 -14.88
N PHE A 18 15.90 14.89 -14.29
CA PHE A 18 14.76 15.60 -14.86
C PHE A 18 15.11 16.09 -16.26
N SER A 19 14.20 15.87 -17.20
CA SER A 19 14.31 16.39 -18.55
C SER A 19 14.37 17.92 -18.55
N ARG A 20 14.94 18.48 -19.62
CA ARG A 20 14.96 19.93 -19.85
C ARG A 20 13.57 20.59 -19.74
N SER A 21 12.51 19.92 -20.19
CA SER A 21 11.15 20.44 -20.09
C SER A 21 10.61 20.45 -18.65
N MET A 22 11.04 19.52 -17.79
CA MET A 22 10.64 19.46 -16.37
C MET A 22 11.44 20.38 -15.45
N SER A 23 12.63 20.80 -15.88
CA SER A 23 13.56 21.61 -15.07
C SER A 23 12.95 22.94 -14.59
N GLY A 24 12.09 23.57 -15.40
CA GLY A 24 11.38 24.81 -15.02
C GLY A 24 10.37 24.56 -13.89
N GLU A 25 9.65 23.46 -13.96
CA GLU A 25 8.58 23.08 -13.03
C GLU A 25 9.17 22.66 -11.68
N VAL A 26 10.28 21.94 -11.68
CA VAL A 26 11.06 21.61 -10.48
C VAL A 26 11.48 22.88 -9.75
N LYS A 27 12.09 23.84 -10.45
CA LYS A 27 12.49 25.13 -9.86
C LYS A 27 11.29 25.90 -9.32
N ARG A 28 10.15 25.86 -10.03
CA ARG A 28 8.90 26.51 -9.60
C ARG A 28 8.39 25.91 -8.29
N TRP A 29 8.41 24.59 -8.14
CA TRP A 29 7.98 23.92 -6.91
C TRP A 29 8.89 24.25 -5.74
N ILE A 30 10.21 24.18 -5.91
CA ILE A 30 11.17 24.55 -4.85
C ILE A 30 10.93 26.00 -4.40
N LYS A 31 10.74 26.94 -5.34
CA LYS A 31 10.52 28.37 -5.05
C LYS A 31 9.22 28.66 -4.27
N LYS A 32 8.25 27.75 -4.23
CA LYS A 32 7.03 27.92 -3.41
C LYS A 32 7.34 27.88 -1.91
N TYR A 33 8.45 27.26 -1.52
CA TYR A 33 8.80 27.08 -0.12
C TYR A 33 9.83 28.13 0.32
N PRO A 34 9.77 28.60 1.58
CA PRO A 34 10.75 29.55 2.10
C PRO A 34 12.18 29.02 2.01
N LYS A 35 13.15 29.95 1.94
CA LYS A 35 14.58 29.62 2.00
C LYS A 35 14.91 28.83 3.27
N GLY A 36 15.65 27.73 3.15
CA GLY A 36 15.94 26.80 4.25
C GLY A 36 14.82 25.81 4.57
N ARG A 37 13.71 25.83 3.83
CA ARG A 37 12.56 24.90 3.96
C ARG A 37 12.26 24.15 2.66
N GLU A 38 13.22 24.10 1.76
CA GLU A 38 13.12 23.49 0.42
C GLU A 38 12.79 21.99 0.48
N GLN A 39 13.14 21.30 1.58
CA GLN A 39 12.74 19.91 1.83
C GLN A 39 11.24 19.65 1.67
N SER A 40 10.40 20.68 1.88
CA SER A 40 8.95 20.59 1.70
C SER A 40 8.54 20.32 0.24
N ALA A 41 9.45 20.54 -0.71
CA ALA A 41 9.25 20.24 -2.12
C ALA A 41 9.46 18.75 -2.46
N VAL A 42 9.81 17.89 -1.49
CA VAL A 42 10.09 16.47 -1.75
C VAL A 42 8.92 15.74 -2.41
N ILE A 43 7.69 15.94 -1.92
CA ILE A 43 6.49 15.29 -2.48
C ILE A 43 6.25 15.70 -3.93
N PRO A 44 6.13 17.02 -4.27
CA PRO A 44 5.90 17.40 -5.66
C PRO A 44 7.06 17.02 -6.59
N LEU A 45 8.31 17.02 -6.13
CA LEU A 45 9.44 16.57 -6.96
C LEU A 45 9.38 15.07 -7.25
N LEU A 46 9.05 14.24 -6.26
CA LEU A 46 8.84 12.80 -6.48
C LEU A 46 7.64 12.54 -7.41
N MET A 47 6.56 13.34 -7.32
CA MET A 47 5.43 13.25 -8.25
C MET A 47 5.84 13.62 -9.68
N LEU A 48 6.68 14.64 -9.87
CA LEU A 48 7.22 15.00 -11.19
C LEU A 48 8.13 13.90 -11.74
N ALA A 49 8.96 13.29 -10.89
CA ALA A 49 9.81 12.18 -11.31
C ALA A 49 8.97 10.97 -11.76
N GLN A 50 7.93 10.63 -10.99
CA GLN A 50 6.95 9.61 -11.37
C GLN A 50 6.22 9.94 -12.67
N GLU A 51 5.87 11.20 -12.92
CA GLU A 51 5.23 11.60 -14.18
C GLU A 51 6.17 11.44 -15.39
N GLN A 52 7.47 11.61 -15.20
CA GLN A 52 8.46 11.42 -16.24
C GLN A 52 8.76 9.95 -16.53
N GLU A 53 8.90 9.12 -15.50
CA GLU A 53 9.32 7.71 -15.62
C GLU A 53 8.16 6.70 -15.59
N GLY A 54 6.99 7.12 -15.13
CA GLY A 54 5.84 6.26 -14.81
C GLY A 54 5.79 5.78 -13.36
N TRP A 55 6.91 5.83 -12.63
CA TRP A 55 7.05 5.35 -11.26
C TRP A 55 8.24 6.03 -10.56
N VAL A 56 8.32 5.96 -9.23
CA VAL A 56 9.41 6.54 -8.43
C VAL A 56 10.55 5.53 -8.30
N THR A 57 11.59 5.74 -9.10
CA THR A 57 12.80 4.89 -9.12
C THR A 57 13.75 5.24 -7.98
N ARG A 58 14.65 4.31 -7.63
CA ARG A 58 15.72 4.56 -6.66
C ARG A 58 16.60 5.73 -7.10
N ALA A 59 16.97 5.78 -8.38
CA ALA A 59 17.77 6.86 -8.93
C ALA A 59 17.06 8.23 -8.83
N ALA A 60 15.74 8.27 -9.03
CA ALA A 60 14.95 9.49 -8.83
C ALA A 60 14.94 9.95 -7.36
N ILE A 61 14.79 9.01 -6.42
CA ILE A 61 14.86 9.30 -4.98
C ILE A 61 16.22 9.90 -4.60
N GLU A 62 17.31 9.27 -5.05
CA GLU A 62 18.68 9.75 -4.81
C GLU A 62 18.91 11.14 -5.43
N HIS A 63 18.41 11.37 -6.65
CA HIS A 63 18.50 12.66 -7.32
C HIS A 63 17.74 13.76 -6.56
N VAL A 64 16.50 13.51 -6.14
CA VAL A 64 15.69 14.46 -5.36
C VAL A 64 16.32 14.74 -3.99
N ALA A 65 16.86 13.71 -3.33
CA ALA A 65 17.57 13.87 -2.06
C ALA A 65 18.76 14.84 -2.19
N ASN A 66 19.60 14.63 -3.21
CA ASN A 66 20.74 15.51 -3.49
C ASN A 66 20.28 16.94 -3.84
N MET A 67 19.24 17.08 -4.67
CA MET A 67 18.72 18.39 -5.09
C MET A 67 18.18 19.23 -3.93
N LEU A 68 17.53 18.59 -2.95
CA LEU A 68 16.95 19.25 -1.78
C LEU A 68 17.90 19.28 -0.58
N ASN A 69 19.13 18.78 -0.73
CA ASN A 69 20.10 18.59 0.36
C ASN A 69 19.48 17.84 1.55
N MET A 70 18.72 16.78 1.27
CA MET A 70 18.08 15.91 2.25
C MET A 70 18.84 14.61 2.40
N PRO A 71 18.93 14.03 3.61
CA PRO A 71 19.41 12.66 3.78
C PRO A 71 18.54 11.69 2.98
N LEU A 72 19.16 10.76 2.23
CA LEU A 72 18.47 9.78 1.39
C LEU A 72 17.35 9.04 2.14
N ILE A 73 17.60 8.64 3.40
CA ILE A 73 16.63 7.94 4.24
C ILE A 73 15.33 8.74 4.42
N ARG A 74 15.37 10.08 4.48
CA ARG A 74 14.17 10.90 4.64
C ARG A 74 13.32 10.90 3.38
N VAL A 75 13.94 10.85 2.20
CA VAL A 75 13.21 10.74 0.94
C VAL A 75 12.65 9.33 0.76
N LEU A 76 13.38 8.29 1.19
CA LEU A 76 12.87 6.91 1.23
C LEU A 76 11.67 6.74 2.18
N GLU A 77 11.72 7.35 3.37
CA GLU A 77 10.58 7.38 4.30
C GLU A 77 9.35 7.98 3.62
N VAL A 78 9.49 9.13 2.96
CA VAL A 78 8.38 9.77 2.21
C VAL A 78 7.88 8.86 1.09
N ALA A 79 8.77 8.36 0.23
CA ALA A 79 8.41 7.53 -0.92
C ALA A 79 7.67 6.24 -0.52
N THR A 80 8.10 5.61 0.58
CA THR A 80 7.49 4.37 1.08
C THR A 80 6.24 4.60 1.93
N PHE A 81 6.09 5.77 2.54
CA PHE A 81 4.93 6.13 3.35
C PHE A 81 3.70 6.46 2.51
N TYR A 82 3.83 7.29 1.48
CA TYR A 82 2.68 7.72 0.65
C TYR A 82 2.39 6.72 -0.46
N THR A 83 1.17 6.17 -0.47
CA THR A 83 0.73 5.14 -1.43
C THR A 83 0.67 5.64 -2.88
N GLN A 84 0.51 6.95 -3.10
CA GLN A 84 0.48 7.57 -4.42
C GLN A 84 1.78 7.41 -5.21
N PHE A 85 2.91 7.20 -4.52
CA PHE A 85 4.17 6.90 -5.17
C PHE A 85 4.23 5.43 -5.55
N GLN A 86 4.26 5.16 -6.85
CA GLN A 86 4.46 3.83 -7.40
C GLN A 86 5.92 3.46 -7.30
N LEU A 87 6.24 2.44 -6.50
CA LEU A 87 7.62 2.03 -6.21
C LEU A 87 8.10 0.88 -7.09
N ALA A 88 7.27 0.48 -8.06
CA ALA A 88 7.54 -0.51 -9.08
C ALA A 88 6.91 -0.07 -10.41
N PRO A 89 7.35 -0.65 -11.54
CA PRO A 89 6.75 -0.38 -12.84
C PRO A 89 5.24 -0.67 -12.83
N VAL A 90 4.47 0.26 -13.39
CA VAL A 90 3.02 0.13 -13.62
C VAL A 90 2.72 0.22 -15.11
N GLY A 91 1.50 -0.15 -15.50
CA GLY A 91 1.06 -0.24 -16.89
C GLY A 91 1.28 1.07 -17.65
N THR A 92 1.90 0.98 -18.83
CA THR A 92 2.26 2.15 -19.65
C THR A 92 1.07 2.94 -20.18
N ARG A 93 -0.06 2.27 -20.38
CA ARG A 93 -1.29 2.86 -20.90
C ARG A 93 -2.30 3.12 -19.80
N ALA A 94 -2.41 2.25 -18.81
CA ALA A 94 -3.26 2.47 -17.64
C ALA A 94 -2.73 1.77 -16.39
N HIS A 95 -2.82 2.51 -15.28
CA HIS A 95 -2.75 1.95 -13.93
C HIS A 95 -4.07 2.22 -13.23
N VAL A 96 -4.92 1.18 -13.17
CA VAL A 96 -6.31 1.26 -12.70
C VAL A 96 -6.36 1.09 -11.19
N GLN A 97 -6.71 2.14 -10.47
CA GLN A 97 -6.82 2.17 -9.01
C GLN A 97 -8.31 2.12 -8.64
N VAL A 98 -8.80 0.97 -8.20
CA VAL A 98 -10.22 0.75 -7.89
C VAL A 98 -10.50 1.08 -6.42
N CYS A 99 -11.44 1.98 -6.15
CA CYS A 99 -11.83 2.28 -4.77
C CYS A 99 -12.60 1.10 -4.14
N GLY A 100 -12.00 0.45 -3.15
CA GLY A 100 -12.59 -0.71 -2.45
C GLY A 100 -13.38 -0.36 -1.18
N THR A 101 -13.36 0.90 -0.74
CA THR A 101 -13.98 1.30 0.54
C THR A 101 -15.50 1.19 0.56
N THR A 102 -16.08 1.16 1.77
CA THR A 102 -17.49 0.87 2.02
C THR A 102 -18.48 1.55 1.08
N PRO A 103 -18.40 2.87 0.78
CA PRO A 103 -19.37 3.49 -0.13
C PRO A 103 -19.30 2.91 -1.56
N CYS A 104 -18.11 2.62 -2.06
CA CYS A 104 -17.92 1.99 -3.38
C CYS A 104 -18.28 0.50 -3.33
N MET A 105 -17.92 -0.21 -2.26
CA MET A 105 -18.31 -1.60 -2.03
C MET A 105 -19.84 -1.77 -2.06
N LEU A 106 -20.59 -0.91 -1.32
CA LEU A 106 -22.06 -0.90 -1.31
C LEU A 106 -22.68 -0.60 -2.68
N ARG A 107 -21.91 0.01 -3.59
CA ARG A 107 -22.33 0.39 -4.94
C ARG A 107 -21.80 -0.57 -6.02
N GLY A 108 -21.24 -1.71 -5.65
CA GLY A 108 -20.83 -2.76 -6.59
C GLY A 108 -19.35 -2.72 -7.00
N ALA A 109 -18.47 -2.05 -6.25
CA ALA A 109 -17.04 -2.03 -6.58
C ALA A 109 -16.37 -3.42 -6.62
N GLY A 110 -16.94 -4.42 -5.95
CA GLY A 110 -16.47 -5.81 -6.06
C GLY A 110 -16.52 -6.34 -7.50
N GLU A 111 -17.56 -5.99 -8.27
CA GLU A 111 -17.69 -6.37 -9.68
C GLU A 111 -16.62 -5.68 -10.55
N LEU A 112 -16.25 -4.43 -10.20
CA LEU A 112 -15.16 -3.72 -10.88
C LEU A 112 -13.79 -4.36 -10.59
N ILE A 113 -13.58 -4.83 -9.35
CA ILE A 113 -12.37 -5.56 -8.96
C ILE A 113 -12.28 -6.88 -9.72
N ASP A 114 -13.37 -7.65 -9.80
CA ASP A 114 -13.39 -8.93 -10.52
C ASP A 114 -13.19 -8.77 -12.03
N LEU A 115 -13.68 -7.66 -12.60
CA LEU A 115 -13.35 -7.27 -13.97
C LEU A 115 -11.85 -6.98 -14.15
N CYS A 116 -11.23 -6.24 -13.22
CA CYS A 116 -9.78 -5.97 -13.29
C CYS A 116 -8.96 -7.27 -13.17
N LYS A 117 -9.37 -8.21 -12.30
CA LYS A 117 -8.74 -9.52 -12.18
C LYS A 117 -8.76 -10.32 -13.48
N SER A 118 -9.90 -10.32 -14.16
CA SER A 118 -10.08 -11.10 -15.40
C SER A 118 -9.44 -10.45 -16.62
N LYS A 119 -9.47 -9.11 -16.72
CA LYS A 119 -9.05 -8.37 -17.92
C LYS A 119 -7.60 -7.90 -17.89
N ILE A 120 -7.02 -7.69 -16.70
CA ILE A 120 -5.67 -7.15 -16.53
C ILE A 120 -4.73 -8.22 -15.96
N HIS A 121 -4.97 -8.67 -14.74
CA HIS A 121 -4.16 -9.70 -14.07
C HIS A 121 -4.90 -10.23 -12.83
N PRO A 122 -4.87 -11.54 -12.50
CA PRO A 122 -5.62 -12.08 -11.34
C PRO A 122 -5.19 -11.49 -9.98
N GLU A 123 -3.93 -11.08 -9.86
CA GLU A 123 -3.36 -10.43 -8.66
C GLU A 123 -3.12 -8.93 -8.90
N PRO A 124 -3.40 -8.05 -7.91
CA PRO A 124 -3.09 -6.62 -8.00
C PRO A 124 -1.59 -6.36 -7.99
N PHE A 125 -1.16 -5.18 -8.44
CA PHE A 125 0.25 -4.75 -8.54
C PHE A 125 1.08 -5.48 -9.61
N HIS A 126 0.44 -6.27 -10.47
CA HIS A 126 1.09 -6.93 -11.60
C HIS A 126 0.71 -6.25 -12.92
N LEU A 127 1.66 -6.28 -13.85
CA LEU A 127 1.44 -5.89 -15.24
C LEU A 127 0.68 -7.00 -15.98
N ASN A 128 -0.13 -6.62 -16.98
CA ASN A 128 -0.60 -7.58 -17.98
C ASN A 128 0.55 -8.05 -18.89
N GLU A 129 0.29 -9.06 -19.73
CA GLU A 129 1.28 -9.63 -20.65
C GLU A 129 1.96 -8.57 -21.54
N GLY A 130 1.21 -7.56 -21.97
CA GLY A 130 1.72 -6.46 -22.81
C GLY A 130 2.51 -5.39 -22.06
N GLY A 131 2.55 -5.40 -20.72
CA GLY A 131 3.14 -4.33 -19.91
C GLY A 131 2.38 -3.00 -19.99
N THR A 132 1.18 -3.00 -20.56
CA THR A 132 0.38 -1.80 -20.86
C THR A 132 -0.63 -1.48 -19.77
N LEU A 133 -1.11 -2.48 -19.05
CA LEU A 133 -2.12 -2.35 -18.00
C LEU A 133 -1.60 -2.90 -16.68
N SER A 134 -2.09 -2.33 -15.59
CA SER A 134 -1.94 -2.85 -14.23
C SER A 134 -3.11 -2.35 -13.41
N TRP A 135 -3.37 -2.99 -12.27
CA TRP A 135 -4.41 -2.53 -11.36
C TRP A 135 -4.02 -2.73 -9.90
N GLU A 136 -4.65 -1.96 -9.03
CA GLU A 136 -4.62 -2.15 -7.59
C GLU A 136 -5.98 -1.77 -6.97
N GLU A 137 -6.30 -2.37 -5.84
CA GLU A 137 -7.36 -1.89 -4.97
C GLU A 137 -6.79 -0.79 -4.07
N VAL A 138 -7.49 0.33 -4.01
CA VAL A 138 -7.12 1.50 -3.21
C VAL A 138 -8.23 1.88 -2.24
N GLU A 139 -7.84 2.70 -1.28
CA GLU A 139 -8.76 3.27 -0.30
C GLU A 139 -9.62 4.40 -0.89
N CYS A 140 -10.32 5.13 -0.03
CA CYS A 140 -11.25 6.20 -0.41
C CYS A 140 -10.57 7.28 -1.27
N GLN A 141 -11.13 7.53 -2.45
CA GLN A 141 -10.67 8.55 -3.40
C GLN A 141 -11.50 9.85 -3.37
N GLY A 142 -12.39 10.00 -2.38
CA GLY A 142 -13.14 11.24 -2.18
C GLY A 142 -14.29 11.51 -3.15
N ALA A 143 -14.64 10.55 -4.02
CA ALA A 143 -15.74 10.65 -4.99
C ALA A 143 -16.98 9.79 -4.58
N CYS A 144 -17.33 9.79 -3.29
CA CYS A 144 -18.31 8.85 -2.73
C CYS A 144 -19.73 9.00 -3.30
N VAL A 145 -20.16 10.23 -3.61
CA VAL A 145 -21.46 10.47 -4.28
C VAL A 145 -21.46 10.02 -5.74
N ASN A 146 -20.28 9.66 -6.24
CA ASN A 146 -20.00 9.11 -7.57
C ASN A 146 -19.49 7.67 -7.56
N ALA A 147 -19.78 6.95 -6.47
CA ALA A 147 -19.53 5.53 -6.38
C ALA A 147 -20.40 4.69 -7.37
N PRO A 148 -19.84 3.62 -7.94
CA PRO A 148 -18.46 3.17 -7.80
C PRO A 148 -17.53 3.89 -8.80
N MET A 149 -16.24 3.98 -8.46
CA MET A 149 -15.27 4.76 -9.23
C MET A 149 -13.88 4.12 -9.26
N VAL A 150 -13.10 4.51 -10.26
CA VAL A 150 -11.67 4.22 -10.37
C VAL A 150 -10.89 5.51 -10.62
N MET A 151 -9.61 5.52 -10.29
CA MET A 151 -8.66 6.48 -10.88
C MET A 151 -7.76 5.77 -11.88
N ILE A 152 -7.52 6.40 -13.02
CA ILE A 152 -6.48 5.97 -13.96
C ILE A 152 -5.47 7.10 -14.03
N PHE A 153 -4.28 6.84 -13.49
CA PHE A 153 -3.25 7.86 -13.25
C PHE A 153 -3.76 9.05 -12.40
N LYS A 154 -4.10 10.17 -13.03
CA LYS A 154 -4.51 11.42 -12.37
C LYS A 154 -6.00 11.72 -12.54
N ASP A 155 -6.69 10.96 -13.37
CA ASP A 155 -8.08 11.23 -13.77
C ASP A 155 -9.03 10.27 -13.06
N SER A 156 -10.15 10.81 -12.57
CA SER A 156 -11.24 10.01 -12.00
C SER A 156 -12.21 9.57 -13.10
N TYR A 157 -12.70 8.33 -12.97
CA TYR A 157 -13.78 7.79 -13.78
C TYR A 157 -14.82 7.22 -12.83
N GLU A 158 -16.03 7.76 -12.88
CA GLU A 158 -17.00 7.65 -11.80
C GLU A 158 -18.37 7.17 -12.32
N ASP A 159 -19.29 6.79 -11.42
CA ASP A 159 -20.59 6.19 -11.76
C ASP A 159 -20.48 4.96 -12.66
N LEU A 160 -19.48 4.12 -12.39
CA LEU A 160 -19.14 3.02 -13.26
C LEU A 160 -20.11 1.85 -13.12
N THR A 161 -20.33 1.17 -14.24
CA THR A 161 -20.78 -0.23 -14.28
C THR A 161 -19.62 -1.10 -14.79
N PRO A 162 -19.65 -2.42 -14.59
CA PRO A 162 -18.64 -3.31 -15.14
C PRO A 162 -18.48 -3.17 -16.66
N GLU A 163 -19.58 -3.03 -17.40
CA GLU A 163 -19.56 -2.85 -18.86
C GLU A 163 -18.82 -1.57 -19.23
N ARG A 164 -19.17 -0.46 -18.55
CA ARG A 164 -18.54 0.83 -18.82
C ARG A 164 -17.06 0.82 -18.45
N LEU A 165 -16.67 0.21 -17.34
CA LEU A 165 -15.26 0.07 -16.99
C LEU A 165 -14.51 -0.81 -18.01
N SER A 166 -15.13 -1.87 -18.54
CA SER A 166 -14.52 -2.70 -19.59
C SER A 166 -14.21 -1.88 -20.83
N GLU A 167 -15.17 -1.07 -21.30
CA GLU A 167 -14.97 -0.18 -22.45
C GLU A 167 -13.83 0.82 -22.21
N ILE A 168 -13.73 1.36 -20.99
CA ILE A 168 -12.66 2.28 -20.61
C ILE A 168 -11.31 1.56 -20.67
N ILE A 169 -11.20 0.37 -20.05
CA ILE A 169 -9.97 -0.42 -20.07
C ILE A 169 -9.57 -0.76 -21.52
N ASP A 170 -10.52 -1.15 -22.38
CA ASP A 170 -10.27 -1.44 -23.79
C ASP A 170 -9.80 -0.19 -24.56
N ALA A 171 -10.37 0.98 -24.28
CA ALA A 171 -9.93 2.23 -24.89
C ALA A 171 -8.50 2.59 -24.47
N PHE A 172 -8.16 2.45 -23.19
CA PHE A 172 -6.80 2.65 -22.72
C PHE A 172 -5.82 1.65 -23.33
N GLU A 173 -6.18 0.37 -23.38
CA GLU A 173 -5.37 -0.67 -24.03
C GLU A 173 -5.17 -0.38 -25.52
N ALA A 174 -6.19 0.11 -26.22
CA ALA A 174 -6.06 0.52 -27.61
C ALA A 174 -5.25 1.82 -27.82
N GLY A 175 -4.74 2.44 -26.75
CA GLY A 175 -4.02 3.72 -26.80
C GLY A 175 -4.92 4.93 -27.08
N LYS A 176 -6.23 4.80 -26.81
CA LYS A 176 -7.28 5.79 -27.02
C LYS A 176 -7.90 6.26 -25.70
N GLY A 177 -7.19 6.12 -24.58
CA GLY A 177 -7.70 6.51 -23.26
C GLY A 177 -8.06 7.99 -23.15
N ASP A 178 -7.38 8.85 -23.92
CA ASP A 178 -7.65 10.29 -24.04
C ASP A 178 -9.02 10.62 -24.64
N THR A 179 -9.66 9.65 -25.31
CA THR A 179 -11.03 9.79 -25.82
C THR A 179 -12.09 9.62 -24.73
N VAL A 180 -11.72 9.03 -23.58
CA VAL A 180 -12.63 8.84 -22.44
C VAL A 180 -12.59 10.09 -21.56
N LYS A 181 -13.73 10.78 -21.47
CA LYS A 181 -13.86 11.98 -20.65
C LYS A 181 -13.79 11.61 -19.14
N PRO A 182 -12.89 12.26 -18.36
CA PRO A 182 -12.87 12.11 -16.90
C PRO A 182 -14.15 12.63 -16.21
N GLY A 183 -14.43 12.06 -15.05
CA GLY A 183 -15.59 12.34 -14.19
C GLY A 183 -16.71 11.29 -14.31
N PRO A 184 -17.96 11.69 -14.01
CA PRO A 184 -19.15 10.83 -14.14
C PRO A 184 -19.30 10.25 -15.54
N GLN A 185 -19.55 8.94 -15.62
CA GLN A 185 -19.83 8.24 -16.89
C GLN A 185 -21.33 8.14 -17.21
N ILE A 186 -22.16 8.95 -16.54
CA ILE A 186 -23.60 9.05 -16.74
C ILE A 186 -24.00 10.51 -16.98
N ASP A 187 -25.26 10.73 -17.38
CA ASP A 187 -25.81 12.06 -17.60
C ASP A 187 -26.14 12.78 -16.28
N ARG A 188 -25.09 13.24 -15.61
CA ARG A 188 -25.19 14.17 -14.48
C ARG A 188 -24.03 15.15 -14.47
N ILE A 189 -24.27 16.28 -13.83
CA ILE A 189 -23.28 17.35 -13.69
C ILE A 189 -22.44 17.07 -12.44
N TYR A 190 -21.23 16.55 -12.62
CA TYR A 190 -20.29 16.27 -11.51
C TYR A 190 -20.97 15.49 -10.36
N SER A 191 -21.16 16.11 -9.20
CA SER A 191 -21.79 15.52 -8.01
C SER A 191 -23.29 15.82 -7.86
N ALA A 192 -23.94 16.39 -8.88
CA ALA A 192 -25.36 16.70 -8.86
C ALA A 192 -26.22 15.43 -8.68
N PRO A 193 -27.45 15.56 -8.14
CA PRO A 193 -28.40 14.45 -8.12
C PRO A 193 -28.66 13.91 -9.52
N LYS A 194 -28.76 12.58 -9.61
CA LYS A 194 -29.20 11.93 -10.85
C LYS A 194 -30.65 12.37 -11.14
N GLY A 195 -30.91 12.82 -12.37
CA GLY A 195 -32.23 13.32 -12.77
C GLY A 195 -32.42 14.83 -12.69
N GLY A 196 -31.36 15.59 -12.34
CA GLY A 196 -31.36 17.05 -12.42
C GLY A 196 -31.07 17.76 -11.10
N LEU A 197 -30.99 19.08 -11.16
CA LEU A 197 -30.69 19.93 -10.00
C LEU A 197 -31.90 20.01 -9.06
N THR A 198 -31.74 19.54 -7.82
CA THR A 198 -32.72 19.74 -6.74
C THR A 198 -32.40 20.95 -5.85
N ALA A 199 -31.21 21.51 -6.02
CA ALA A 199 -30.70 22.70 -5.35
C ALA A 199 -29.81 23.48 -6.33
N LEU A 200 -29.49 24.73 -6.02
CA LEU A 200 -28.74 25.63 -6.91
C LEU A 200 -29.43 25.81 -8.29
N THR A 201 -30.77 25.85 -8.29
CA THR A 201 -31.59 25.93 -9.52
C THR A 201 -31.70 27.35 -10.08
N ASP A 202 -31.46 28.37 -9.27
CA ASP A 202 -31.47 29.78 -9.70
C ASP A 202 -30.03 30.27 -9.93
N GLU A 203 -29.66 30.38 -11.20
CA GLU A 203 -28.35 30.87 -11.62
C GLU A 203 -28.03 32.26 -11.05
N LYS A 204 -29.02 33.17 -10.99
CA LYS A 204 -28.81 34.55 -10.51
C LYS A 204 -28.55 34.60 -9.01
N ALA A 205 -29.21 33.74 -8.24
CA ALA A 205 -28.98 33.60 -6.81
C ALA A 205 -27.58 33.03 -6.52
N VAL A 206 -27.06 32.15 -7.38
CA VAL A 206 -25.76 31.47 -7.21
C VAL A 206 -24.57 32.34 -7.66
N THR A 207 -24.69 33.06 -8.78
CA THR A 207 -23.55 33.81 -9.34
C THR A 207 -23.37 35.20 -8.73
N GLY A 208 -24.37 35.72 -8.01
CA GLY A 208 -24.45 37.12 -7.60
C GLY A 208 -24.47 38.08 -8.81
N LYS A 209 -24.76 39.37 -8.57
CA LYS A 209 -24.81 40.41 -9.62
C LYS A 209 -23.45 40.70 -10.31
N GLY A 210 -22.39 39.93 -10.05
CA GLY A 210 -21.02 40.24 -10.48
C GLY A 210 -20.34 39.22 -11.38
N ARG A 211 -20.90 38.03 -11.60
CA ARG A 211 -20.33 37.03 -12.51
C ARG A 211 -21.18 36.91 -13.77
N GLY A 212 -21.10 37.93 -14.61
CA GLY A 212 -21.68 37.91 -15.95
C GLY A 212 -21.08 36.76 -16.77
N LYS A 213 -21.98 35.94 -17.36
CA LYS A 213 -21.77 34.96 -18.43
C LYS A 213 -20.36 34.33 -18.49
N ALA A 214 -20.18 33.24 -17.75
CA ALA A 214 -19.30 32.15 -18.16
C ALA A 214 -20.12 30.90 -18.53
N ALA A 215 -21.22 31.10 -19.25
CA ALA A 215 -21.88 30.08 -20.05
C ALA A 215 -21.50 30.27 -21.53
N GLY A 216 -20.25 30.59 -21.80
CA GLY A 216 -19.60 29.99 -22.96
C GLY A 216 -19.12 28.63 -22.48
N THR A 217 -19.16 27.63 -23.34
CA THR A 217 -18.31 26.46 -23.17
C THR A 217 -16.89 26.98 -22.95
N ALA A 218 -16.51 27.15 -21.68
CA ALA A 218 -15.15 27.01 -21.29
C ALA A 218 -14.87 25.56 -21.68
N ARG A 219 -14.45 25.39 -22.94
CA ARG A 219 -13.33 24.55 -23.27
C ARG A 219 -12.31 25.01 -22.24
N ALA A 220 -12.37 24.40 -21.05
CA ALA A 220 -11.21 24.21 -20.22
C ALA A 220 -10.20 23.85 -21.28
N SER A 221 -9.27 24.78 -21.54
CA SER A 221 -8.08 24.49 -22.33
C SER A 221 -7.73 23.13 -21.82
N ALA A 222 -7.98 22.08 -22.63
CA ALA A 222 -7.80 20.72 -22.19
C ALA A 222 -6.40 20.82 -21.63
N ALA A 223 -6.26 20.68 -20.31
CA ALA A 223 -4.94 20.50 -19.79
C ALA A 223 -4.50 19.33 -20.65
N LYS A 224 -3.55 19.59 -21.55
CA LYS A 224 -2.88 18.53 -22.28
C LYS A 224 -2.13 17.88 -21.14
N VAL A 225 -2.85 17.08 -20.36
CA VAL A 225 -2.33 16.02 -19.55
C VAL A 225 -2.07 15.03 -20.66
N PRO A 226 -0.84 14.97 -21.20
CA PRO A 226 -0.51 13.87 -22.07
C PRO A 226 -0.92 12.60 -21.30
N PRO A 227 -1.43 11.55 -21.99
CA PRO A 227 -1.53 10.24 -21.35
C PRO A 227 -0.22 10.03 -20.61
N SER A 228 -0.30 9.65 -19.33
CA SER A 228 0.89 9.48 -18.50
C SER A 228 1.83 8.60 -19.33
N ASN A 229 3.00 9.14 -19.70
CA ASN A 229 3.93 8.42 -20.56
C ASN A 229 4.68 7.44 -19.68
N ALA A 230 3.95 6.61 -18.94
CA ALA A 230 4.53 5.63 -18.06
C ALA A 230 5.33 4.65 -18.92
N ALA A 231 6.59 4.47 -18.55
CA ALA A 231 7.57 3.51 -19.04
C ALA A 231 8.20 3.67 -20.43
N LYS A 232 8.44 4.90 -20.90
CA LYS A 232 9.71 5.15 -21.61
C LYS A 232 10.46 6.29 -20.94
N PRO A 233 11.67 6.07 -20.38
CA PRO A 233 12.46 7.12 -19.76
C PRO A 233 12.62 8.29 -20.73
N LYS A 234 11.97 9.42 -20.43
CA LYS A 234 12.18 10.68 -21.13
C LYS A 234 13.27 11.45 -20.40
N THR A 235 14.48 10.88 -20.36
CA THR A 235 15.62 11.51 -19.67
C THR A 235 16.61 12.07 -20.68
N ASP A 236 17.37 13.08 -20.26
CA ASP A 236 18.56 13.54 -20.98
C ASP A 236 19.80 12.65 -20.68
N ALA A 237 19.66 11.55 -19.90
CA ALA A 237 20.75 10.65 -19.54
C ALA A 237 20.93 9.51 -20.56
N ILE A 238 22.17 9.07 -20.77
CA ILE A 238 22.49 7.95 -21.66
C ILE A 238 22.15 6.63 -20.93
N GLU A 239 21.09 5.95 -21.37
CA GLU A 239 20.84 4.56 -20.98
C GLU A 239 21.98 3.68 -21.51
N THR A 240 22.70 2.98 -20.63
CA THR A 240 23.80 2.13 -21.06
C THR A 240 23.40 0.66 -21.20
N ALA A 241 23.72 0.15 -22.40
CA ALA A 241 23.94 -1.23 -22.86
C ALA A 241 22.74 -2.11 -23.28
N LYS A 242 22.75 -2.50 -24.56
CA LYS A 242 21.95 -3.56 -25.19
C LYS A 242 22.20 -4.91 -24.52
N ALA A 243 21.54 -5.20 -23.40
CA ALA A 243 21.51 -6.53 -22.80
C ALA A 243 20.28 -6.73 -21.90
N VAL A 244 19.09 -6.41 -22.40
CA VAL A 244 17.85 -6.98 -21.86
C VAL A 244 16.98 -7.37 -23.05
N ALA A 245 17.14 -8.61 -23.51
CA ALA A 245 16.09 -9.29 -24.24
C ALA A 245 15.12 -9.88 -23.19
N SER A 246 13.82 -9.69 -23.40
CA SER A 246 12.74 -10.17 -22.53
C SER A 246 12.88 -11.66 -22.15
N PRO A 247 12.37 -12.10 -20.99
CA PRO A 247 12.47 -13.50 -20.61
C PRO A 247 11.50 -14.36 -21.43
N SER A 248 12.09 -15.21 -22.29
CA SER A 248 11.59 -16.51 -22.80
C SER A 248 10.52 -16.50 -23.90
N PRO A 249 10.56 -17.45 -24.87
CA PRO A 249 10.51 -18.89 -24.61
C PRO A 249 11.52 -19.77 -25.37
N VAL A 250 11.91 -20.91 -24.76
CA VAL A 250 11.81 -22.28 -25.33
C VAL A 250 12.83 -23.24 -24.66
N LYS A 251 12.23 -24.30 -24.09
CA LYS A 251 12.62 -25.72 -23.92
C LYS A 251 14.02 -26.16 -23.46
N THR A 252 13.93 -27.07 -22.49
CA THR A 252 14.84 -28.13 -22.05
C THR A 252 15.66 -28.80 -23.15
N ASP A 253 16.94 -29.05 -22.87
CA ASP A 253 17.57 -30.36 -23.04
C ASP A 253 18.85 -30.49 -22.18
N GLU A 254 19.06 -31.70 -21.67
CA GLU A 254 20.19 -32.14 -20.83
C GLU A 254 21.48 -32.41 -21.62
N ALA A 255 22.59 -32.36 -20.87
CA ALA A 255 23.82 -33.16 -20.99
C ALA A 255 25.12 -32.49 -21.53
N ALA A 256 26.15 -32.67 -20.68
CA ALA A 256 27.59 -32.81 -20.96
C ALA A 256 28.38 -31.55 -21.40
N ALA A 257 29.66 -31.34 -21.06
CA ALA A 257 30.58 -31.86 -20.06
C ALA A 257 31.87 -31.02 -20.20
N ARG A 258 32.52 -30.69 -19.07
CA ARG A 258 33.98 -30.57 -18.85
C ARG A 258 34.83 -29.74 -19.85
N LYS A 259 35.53 -28.72 -19.32
CA LYS A 259 37.00 -28.71 -19.06
C LYS A 259 37.51 -27.27 -18.86
N ALA A 260 38.25 -27.07 -17.76
CA ALA A 260 39.24 -26.00 -17.61
C ALA A 260 40.54 -26.39 -18.36
N PRO A 261 41.50 -25.46 -18.53
CA PRO A 261 42.60 -25.45 -17.58
C PRO A 261 43.12 -24.06 -17.18
N ALA A 262 44.00 -24.09 -16.18
CA ALA A 262 44.49 -23.02 -15.33
C ALA A 262 45.79 -22.34 -15.81
N ARG A 263 46.12 -21.19 -15.20
CA ARG A 263 47.50 -20.75 -14.88
C ARG A 263 47.46 -19.86 -13.63
N LYS A 264 47.84 -20.38 -12.44
CA LYS A 264 49.13 -20.21 -11.71
C LYS A 264 49.56 -18.74 -11.56
N THR A 265 50.01 -18.18 -10.43
CA THR A 265 50.25 -18.56 -9.02
C THR A 265 50.81 -17.30 -8.37
N HIS A 266 50.50 -16.99 -7.10
CA HIS A 266 51.53 -16.70 -6.08
C HIS A 266 50.89 -16.79 -4.69
N ALA A 267 51.46 -17.66 -3.87
CA ALA A 267 51.09 -17.95 -2.50
C ALA A 267 51.96 -17.12 -1.54
N LYS A 268 51.41 -16.78 -0.37
CA LYS A 268 52.04 -17.00 0.93
C LYS A 268 51.01 -16.95 2.08
N SER A 269 50.66 -18.16 2.52
CA SER A 269 50.48 -18.66 3.89
C SER A 269 49.72 -17.86 4.97
N ALA A 270 48.70 -18.55 5.50
CA ALA A 270 47.84 -18.27 6.65
C ALA A 270 48.52 -18.57 8.00
N PRO A 271 47.80 -18.46 9.14
CA PRO A 271 46.99 -19.61 9.56
C PRO A 271 45.53 -19.29 9.90
N ALA A 272 44.73 -20.34 9.83
CA ALA A 272 43.27 -20.35 9.81
C ALA A 272 42.63 -20.40 11.20
N VAL A 273 41.46 -19.75 11.34
CA VAL A 273 40.37 -20.21 12.22
C VAL A 273 39.06 -20.08 11.45
N ALA A 274 38.19 -21.04 11.67
CA ALA A 274 37.13 -21.48 10.78
C ALA A 274 35.87 -20.58 10.75
N LYS A 275 35.29 -20.54 9.54
CA LYS A 275 33.86 -20.55 9.18
C LYS A 275 32.96 -19.31 9.43
N ALA A 276 32.34 -18.94 8.30
CA ALA A 276 30.98 -18.44 8.09
C ALA A 276 30.81 -16.93 7.85
N SER A 277 30.58 -16.59 6.57
CA SER A 277 30.03 -15.31 6.10
C SER A 277 28.60 -15.08 6.62
N PRO A 278 28.22 -13.84 6.97
CA PRO A 278 26.88 -13.53 7.45
C PRO A 278 25.93 -13.32 6.27
N ALA A 279 25.00 -14.24 6.09
CA ALA A 279 23.83 -14.07 5.24
C ALA A 279 22.68 -13.44 6.05
N LYS A 280 22.21 -12.29 5.57
CA LYS A 280 20.79 -11.87 5.44
C LYS A 280 19.87 -12.22 6.63
N ALA A 281 19.67 -11.25 7.54
CA ALA A 281 18.62 -11.30 8.54
C ALA A 281 17.23 -11.17 7.89
N ALA A 282 16.58 -12.32 7.69
CA ALA A 282 15.13 -12.41 7.56
C ALA A 282 14.54 -12.49 8.97
N ALA A 283 13.57 -11.63 9.27
CA ALA A 283 12.81 -11.69 10.52
C ALA A 283 12.10 -13.05 10.61
N ALA A 284 12.59 -13.91 11.50
CA ALA A 284 11.96 -15.17 11.84
C ALA A 284 10.60 -14.90 12.49
N LYS A 285 9.56 -15.63 12.04
CA LYS A 285 8.41 -15.91 12.92
C LYS A 285 9.00 -16.55 14.17
N ALA A 286 8.88 -15.89 15.32
CA ALA A 286 9.24 -16.48 16.60
C ALA A 286 8.49 -17.82 16.72
N ALA A 287 9.22 -18.91 16.93
CA ALA A 287 8.62 -20.19 17.21
C ALA A 287 7.78 -20.08 18.48
N LYS A 288 6.55 -20.63 18.48
CA LYS A 288 5.71 -20.68 19.68
C LYS A 288 6.49 -21.40 20.79
N PRO A 289 6.44 -20.94 22.05
CA PRO A 289 7.18 -21.58 23.13
C PRO A 289 6.63 -23.00 23.38
N SER A 290 7.45 -23.89 23.97
CA SER A 290 7.08 -25.29 24.15
C SER A 290 5.96 -25.46 25.19
N LEU A 291 5.06 -26.42 24.97
CA LEU A 291 4.00 -26.81 25.92
C LEU A 291 4.55 -27.43 27.22
N GLU A 292 5.82 -27.83 27.24
CA GLU A 292 6.54 -28.41 28.37
C GLU A 292 7.39 -27.37 29.13
N ASP A 293 7.31 -26.09 28.74
CA ASP A 293 8.06 -25.02 29.40
C ASP A 293 7.60 -24.82 30.84
N LYS A 294 8.57 -24.67 31.75
CA LYS A 294 8.32 -24.39 33.18
C LYS A 294 7.53 -23.10 33.44
N ASN A 295 7.51 -22.18 32.48
CA ASN A 295 6.80 -20.91 32.54
C ASN A 295 5.40 -20.99 31.92
N ARG A 296 4.95 -22.16 31.45
CA ARG A 296 3.58 -22.35 31.02
C ARG A 296 2.63 -22.22 32.22
N PRO A 297 1.61 -21.34 32.17
CA PRO A 297 0.61 -21.28 33.23
C PRO A 297 -0.17 -22.60 33.34
N GLN A 298 -0.56 -22.94 34.56
CA GLN A 298 -1.28 -24.18 34.85
C GLN A 298 -2.62 -24.22 34.11
N GLY A 299 -2.73 -25.15 33.15
CA GLY A 299 -3.98 -25.46 32.48
C GLY A 299 -4.88 -26.33 33.35
N ILE A 300 -6.18 -26.19 33.18
CA ILE A 300 -7.21 -27.07 33.78
C ILE A 300 -7.99 -27.77 32.68
N ALA A 301 -8.63 -28.90 33.02
CA ALA A 301 -9.66 -29.47 32.16
C ALA A 301 -10.84 -28.49 32.03
N ARG A 302 -11.49 -28.46 30.88
CA ARG A 302 -12.59 -27.53 30.60
C ARG A 302 -13.71 -27.68 31.65
N PRO A 303 -14.02 -26.65 32.45
CA PRO A 303 -15.08 -26.72 33.45
C PRO A 303 -16.47 -26.74 32.78
N VAL A 304 -17.48 -27.19 33.52
CA VAL A 304 -18.89 -27.23 33.07
C VAL A 304 -19.39 -25.83 32.69
N THR A 305 -18.94 -24.81 33.45
CA THR A 305 -19.23 -23.40 33.21
C THR A 305 -17.91 -22.63 33.12
N PRO A 306 -17.31 -22.49 31.93
CA PRO A 306 -16.14 -21.64 31.74
C PRO A 306 -16.54 -20.16 31.86
N ASP A 307 -15.60 -19.33 32.32
CA ASP A 307 -15.78 -17.88 32.33
C ASP A 307 -15.72 -17.34 30.90
N ASP A 308 -16.44 -16.25 30.62
CA ASP A 308 -16.34 -15.54 29.35
C ASP A 308 -15.09 -14.64 29.36
N LEU A 309 -13.97 -15.16 28.85
CA LEU A 309 -12.70 -14.45 28.85
C LEU A 309 -12.72 -13.21 27.94
N LYS A 310 -13.68 -13.08 27.01
CA LYS A 310 -13.83 -11.88 26.17
C LYS A 310 -14.20 -10.64 26.97
N MET A 311 -14.70 -10.81 28.21
CA MET A 311 -14.94 -9.69 29.13
C MET A 311 -13.65 -8.91 29.48
N ILE A 312 -12.47 -9.52 29.32
CA ILE A 312 -11.19 -8.84 29.44
C ILE A 312 -10.93 -8.05 28.16
N SER A 313 -10.78 -6.74 28.28
CA SER A 313 -10.49 -5.84 27.17
C SER A 313 -9.26 -6.31 26.40
N GLY A 314 -9.53 -6.69 25.14
CA GLY A 314 -8.54 -7.09 24.14
C GLY A 314 -8.27 -8.59 24.03
N VAL A 315 -8.97 -9.39 24.85
CA VAL A 315 -9.31 -10.77 24.53
C VAL A 315 -10.54 -10.75 23.61
N GLY A 316 -10.37 -11.19 22.36
CA GLY A 316 -11.49 -11.41 21.44
C GLY A 316 -11.75 -12.90 21.22
N PRO A 317 -12.78 -13.30 20.46
CA PRO A 317 -13.16 -14.70 20.25
C PRO A 317 -12.00 -15.60 19.79
N LYS A 318 -11.12 -15.08 18.93
CA LYS A 318 -9.93 -15.80 18.46
C LYS A 318 -8.90 -16.03 19.57
N ILE A 319 -8.71 -15.05 20.44
CA ILE A 319 -7.73 -15.14 21.53
C ILE A 319 -8.28 -16.02 22.65
N GLU A 320 -9.56 -15.90 22.96
CA GLU A 320 -10.26 -16.82 23.86
C GLU A 320 -10.11 -18.28 23.40
N GLY A 321 -10.28 -18.56 22.10
CA GLY A 321 -10.02 -19.90 21.55
C GLY A 321 -8.59 -20.39 21.81
N ILE A 322 -7.57 -19.53 21.59
CA ILE A 322 -6.18 -19.87 21.89
C ILE A 322 -5.97 -20.14 23.39
N LEU A 323 -6.59 -19.36 24.28
CA LEU A 323 -6.49 -19.55 25.73
C LEU A 323 -7.15 -20.86 26.16
N HIS A 324 -8.31 -21.20 25.60
CA HIS A 324 -8.99 -22.48 25.82
C HIS A 324 -8.12 -23.66 25.37
N ASP A 325 -7.48 -23.59 24.20
CA ASP A 325 -6.57 -24.63 23.70
C ASP A 325 -5.35 -24.83 24.63
N LEU A 326 -4.94 -23.79 25.34
CA LEU A 326 -3.85 -23.82 26.31
C LEU A 326 -4.29 -24.32 27.70
N GLY A 327 -5.61 -24.49 27.93
CA GLY A 327 -6.18 -24.94 29.19
C GLY A 327 -6.61 -23.81 30.14
N ILE A 328 -6.77 -22.58 29.65
CA ILE A 328 -7.14 -21.41 30.43
C ILE A 328 -8.61 -21.10 30.17
N PHE A 329 -9.47 -21.30 31.17
CA PHE A 329 -10.92 -21.18 31.04
C PHE A 329 -11.56 -20.24 32.07
N THR A 330 -10.78 -19.68 32.99
CA THR A 330 -11.31 -18.89 34.12
C THR A 330 -10.55 -17.58 34.33
N PHE A 331 -11.24 -16.56 34.84
CA PHE A 331 -10.63 -15.29 35.26
C PHE A 331 -9.62 -15.53 36.39
N ALA A 332 -9.87 -16.50 37.26
CA ALA A 332 -8.97 -16.85 38.36
C ALA A 332 -7.59 -17.30 37.86
N GLN A 333 -7.53 -18.08 36.77
CA GLN A 333 -6.26 -18.47 36.15
C GLN A 333 -5.49 -17.25 35.62
N VAL A 334 -6.15 -16.38 34.86
CA VAL A 334 -5.52 -15.16 34.30
C VAL A 334 -5.08 -14.21 35.41
N ALA A 335 -5.87 -14.08 36.48
CA ALA A 335 -5.57 -13.25 37.64
C ALA A 335 -4.33 -13.71 38.43
N ALA A 336 -3.99 -15.00 38.34
CA ALA A 336 -2.85 -15.60 39.04
C ALA A 336 -1.53 -15.55 38.26
N TRP A 337 -1.54 -15.12 36.99
CA TRP A 337 -0.34 -15.14 36.15
C TRP A 337 0.80 -14.25 36.64
N LYS A 338 1.96 -14.87 36.77
CA LYS A 338 3.26 -14.23 36.99
C LYS A 338 3.81 -13.69 35.68
N LYS A 339 4.81 -12.81 35.78
CA LYS A 339 5.44 -12.17 34.60
C LYS A 339 5.90 -13.18 33.54
N ALA A 340 6.58 -14.25 33.96
CA ALA A 340 7.06 -15.29 33.06
C ALA A 340 5.92 -16.05 32.35
N GLU A 341 4.79 -16.28 33.03
CA GLU A 341 3.62 -16.94 32.43
C GLU A 341 2.93 -16.04 31.40
N ARG A 342 2.91 -14.72 31.65
CA ARG A 342 2.39 -13.75 30.68
C ARG A 342 3.26 -13.71 29.44
N GLU A 343 4.58 -13.63 29.60
CA GLU A 343 5.52 -13.66 28.46
C GLU A 343 5.40 -14.96 27.65
N TRP A 344 5.20 -16.09 28.32
CA TRP A 344 4.98 -17.37 27.66
C TRP A 344 3.66 -17.40 26.86
N VAL A 345 2.54 -16.97 27.45
CA VAL A 345 1.24 -16.92 26.76
C VAL A 345 1.27 -15.90 25.62
N ASP A 346 1.95 -14.78 25.81
CA ASP A 346 2.13 -13.74 24.80
C ASP A 346 2.84 -14.27 23.55
N GLY A 347 3.69 -15.29 23.69
CA GLY A 347 4.31 -16.04 22.58
C GLY A 347 3.34 -16.81 21.68
N TYR A 348 2.12 -17.09 22.16
CA TYR A 348 1.04 -17.71 21.36
C TYR A 348 0.13 -16.70 20.68
N LEU A 349 0.22 -15.42 21.05
CA LEU A 349 -0.59 -14.35 20.49
C LEU A 349 0.03 -13.81 19.20
N SER A 350 -0.79 -13.42 18.24
CA SER A 350 -0.31 -12.82 16.98
C SER A 350 0.27 -11.41 17.14
N PHE A 351 0.00 -10.76 18.28
CA PHE A 351 0.48 -9.43 18.62
C PHE A 351 1.03 -9.43 20.04
N HIS A 352 2.36 -9.51 20.14
CA HIS A 352 3.08 -9.53 21.41
C HIS A 352 2.91 -8.22 22.21
N GLY A 353 3.06 -8.30 23.52
CA GLY A 353 2.94 -7.22 24.50
C GLY A 353 1.52 -6.79 24.81
N ARG A 354 0.49 -7.50 24.32
CA ARG A 354 -0.91 -7.11 24.55
C ARG A 354 -1.34 -7.34 26.00
N ILE A 355 -0.92 -8.47 26.58
CA ILE A 355 -1.30 -8.87 27.95
C ILE A 355 -0.92 -7.80 28.97
N GLU A 356 0.27 -7.19 28.81
CA GLU A 356 0.76 -6.10 29.66
C GLU A 356 0.13 -4.75 29.30
N ARG A 357 0.12 -4.38 28.00
CA ARG A 357 -0.41 -3.07 27.56
C ARG A 357 -1.87 -2.86 27.96
N GLU A 358 -2.64 -3.94 27.99
CA GLU A 358 -4.06 -3.92 28.32
C GLU A 358 -4.34 -4.43 29.74
N ASP A 359 -3.33 -4.65 30.59
CA ASP A 359 -3.51 -5.00 32.00
C ASP A 359 -4.45 -6.20 32.25
N TRP A 360 -4.32 -7.28 31.46
CA TRP A 360 -5.25 -8.42 31.52
C TRP A 360 -5.38 -9.03 32.92
N VAL A 361 -4.26 -9.15 33.65
CA VAL A 361 -4.26 -9.69 35.02
C VAL A 361 -5.08 -8.82 35.98
N LYS A 362 -5.02 -7.50 35.85
CA LYS A 362 -5.77 -6.58 36.72
C LYS A 362 -7.27 -6.64 36.42
N GLN A 363 -7.62 -6.73 35.14
CA GLN A 363 -9.00 -6.92 34.68
C GLN A 363 -9.58 -8.24 35.17
N ALA A 364 -8.83 -9.34 34.98
CA ALA A 364 -9.21 -10.67 35.45
C ALA A 364 -9.38 -10.71 36.98
N LYS A 365 -8.55 -10.01 37.75
CA LYS A 365 -8.73 -9.89 39.21
C LYS A 365 -10.04 -9.23 39.60
N ALA A 366 -10.46 -8.18 38.88
CA ALA A 366 -11.74 -7.53 39.15
C ALA A 366 -12.92 -8.45 38.81
N LEU A 367 -12.86 -9.11 37.64
CA LEU A 367 -13.89 -10.05 37.19
C LEU A 367 -13.98 -11.29 38.10
N ALA A 368 -12.86 -11.85 38.54
CA ALA A 368 -12.82 -12.98 39.46
C ALA A 368 -13.35 -12.65 40.86
N LYS A 369 -13.24 -11.38 41.29
CA LYS A 369 -13.66 -10.94 42.64
C LYS A 369 -15.16 -10.64 42.73
N GLY A 370 -15.75 -10.05 41.71
CA GLY A 370 -17.16 -9.63 41.76
C GLY A 370 -17.81 -9.42 40.40
N GLY A 371 -17.29 -10.07 39.36
CA GLY A 371 -17.85 -10.03 38.01
C GLY A 371 -17.91 -8.62 37.43
N GLU A 372 -18.94 -8.37 36.62
CA GLU A 372 -19.17 -7.08 35.95
C GLU A 372 -19.29 -5.91 36.93
N ALA A 373 -19.93 -6.10 38.09
CA ALA A 373 -20.12 -5.04 39.08
C ALA A 373 -18.79 -4.53 39.66
N GLU A 374 -17.89 -5.45 40.05
CA GLU A 374 -16.56 -5.06 40.56
C GLU A 374 -15.68 -4.53 39.42
N TYR A 375 -15.81 -5.03 38.20
CA TYR A 375 -15.11 -4.49 37.04
C TYR A 375 -15.50 -3.03 36.76
N ILE A 376 -16.80 -2.70 36.76
CA ILE A 376 -17.29 -1.33 36.60
C ILE A 376 -16.77 -0.43 37.72
N LYS A 377 -16.75 -0.93 38.96
CA LYS A 377 -16.24 -0.19 40.11
C LYS A 377 -14.75 0.14 39.98
N VAL A 378 -13.94 -0.79 39.48
CA VAL A 378 -12.48 -0.62 39.36
C VAL A 378 -12.07 0.19 38.12
N PHE A 379 -12.79 0.04 37.01
CA PHE A 379 -12.39 0.62 35.71
C PHE A 379 -13.33 1.72 35.20
N GLY A 380 -14.44 2.00 35.88
CA GLY A 380 -15.40 3.05 35.52
C GLY A 380 -16.17 2.80 34.21
N LYS A 381 -16.09 1.58 33.67
CA LYS A 381 -16.71 1.18 32.40
C LYS A 381 -17.14 -0.28 32.45
N LYS A 382 -18.11 -0.65 31.62
CA LYS A 382 -18.54 -2.04 31.48
C LYS A 382 -17.42 -2.92 30.86
N PRO A 383 -17.31 -4.19 31.26
CA PRO A 383 -16.50 -5.18 30.54
C PRO A 383 -17.07 -5.36 29.12
N ARG A 384 -16.22 -5.80 28.20
CA ARG A 384 -16.53 -5.78 26.76
C ARG A 384 -17.37 -6.97 26.31
#